data_AF-A0A9N9E2D3-F1
#
_entry.id   AF-A0A9N9E2D3-F1
#
_cell.length_a   1.000
_cell.length_b   1.000
_cell.length_c   1.000
_cell.angle_alpha   90.00
_cell.angle_beta   90.00
_cell.angle_gamma   90.00
#
_symmetry.space_group_name_H-M   'P 1'
#
loop_
_entity.id
_entity.type
_entity.pdbx_description
1 polymer ?
#
loop_
_entity_poly.entity_id
_entity_poly.type
_entity_poly.pdbx_seq_one_letter_code
_entity_poly.pdbx_strand_id
1 'polypeptide(L)'
;ARLEKEKICEYKRQTGNIERPVNNFMQLEIHDDKEKIFLKAMDHLNSGTLDSNDSPFNPLESSTMYYNWCLKKFGENAKITERCFEVIFKTRISIDNYYKQNQAQAGLMKDKFKNECEIFKVYCNARNFFKPSHLKTIYQATHDDILKTLFEYYLAILFDIPTLFTLPPTDNLDANAKTPAYTIEKNKIYQYENESLFDNRAEKIAAYKVEWTNELGELYNKIFDQGILIGTNEFREYLKRFWEEYNKKSLKN
;
A
#
# COMPACT_ATOMS: atom_id res chain seq x y z
N ALA A 1 15.84 6.70 28.92
CA ALA A 1 16.04 7.93 28.11
C ALA A 1 17.52 8.27 27.84
N ARG A 2 18.31 8.81 28.80
CA ARG A 2 19.72 9.21 28.55
C ARG A 2 20.67 8.01 28.41
N LEU A 3 20.48 6.99 29.24
CA LEU A 3 21.23 5.73 29.21
C LEU A 3 20.98 4.90 27.93
N GLU A 4 19.79 5.01 27.33
CA GLU A 4 19.45 4.31 26.08
C GLU A 4 20.02 5.03 24.85
N LYS A 5 20.08 6.36 24.88
CA LYS A 5 20.75 7.16 23.85
C LYS A 5 22.25 6.86 23.79
N GLU A 6 22.90 6.67 24.93
CA GLU A 6 24.32 6.31 25.00
C GLU A 6 24.57 4.90 24.44
N LYS A 7 23.72 3.92 24.77
CA LYS A 7 23.83 2.56 24.23
C LYS A 7 23.68 2.49 22.70
N ILE A 8 22.78 3.30 22.12
CA ILE A 8 22.57 3.34 20.66
C ILE A 8 23.75 4.02 19.95
N CYS A 9 24.32 5.08 20.52
CA CYS A 9 25.49 5.76 19.95
C CYS A 9 26.77 4.93 20.06
N GLU A 10 26.95 4.18 21.15
CA GLU A 10 28.11 3.30 21.35
C GLU A 10 28.07 2.09 20.40
N TYR A 11 26.87 1.57 20.11
CA TYR A 11 26.69 0.49 19.13
C TYR A 11 26.97 0.94 17.68
N LYS A 12 26.60 2.17 17.30
CA LYS A 12 26.91 2.76 15.98
C LYS A 12 28.43 2.89 15.72
N ARG A 13 29.25 3.08 16.77
CA ARG A 13 30.73 3.12 16.63
C ARG A 13 31.34 1.74 16.40
N GLN A 14 30.70 0.68 16.88
CA GLN A 14 31.32 -0.65 16.92
C GLN A 14 31.03 -1.48 15.66
N THR A 15 29.90 -1.29 14.99
CA THR A 15 29.47 -2.28 13.98
C THR A 15 29.64 -1.86 12.53
N GLY A 16 29.73 -0.57 12.20
CA GLY A 16 29.93 -0.10 10.81
C GLY A 16 28.94 -0.63 9.75
N ASN A 17 27.91 -1.39 10.16
CA ASN A 17 27.04 -2.18 9.30
C ASN A 17 25.59 -1.97 9.72
N ILE A 18 24.80 -1.51 8.76
CA ILE A 18 23.41 -1.04 8.91
C ILE A 18 22.41 -2.21 8.98
N GLU A 19 22.83 -3.45 8.71
CA GLU A 19 21.92 -4.62 8.64
C GLU A 19 21.56 -5.23 10.01
N ARG A 20 22.37 -5.05 11.05
CA ARG A 20 22.15 -5.67 12.38
C ARG A 20 21.21 -4.96 13.37
N PRO A 21 20.92 -3.65 13.31
CA PRO A 21 20.04 -2.98 14.28
C PRO A 21 18.59 -3.50 14.23
N VAL A 22 18.09 -3.88 13.05
CA VAL A 22 16.69 -4.30 12.86
C VAL A 22 16.41 -5.61 13.62
N ASN A 23 17.35 -6.56 13.58
CA ASN A 23 17.21 -7.85 14.27
C ASN A 23 17.16 -7.74 15.80
N ASN A 24 17.90 -6.80 16.40
CA ASN A 24 17.86 -6.60 17.85
C ASN A 24 16.61 -5.86 18.32
N PHE A 25 16.03 -4.99 17.48
CA PHE A 25 14.75 -4.34 17.78
C PHE A 25 13.58 -5.33 17.75
N MET A 26 13.65 -6.37 16.92
CA MET A 26 12.61 -7.41 16.81
C MET A 26 12.50 -8.30 18.07
N GLN A 27 13.50 -8.33 18.96
CA GLN A 27 13.53 -9.20 20.15
C GLN A 27 13.00 -8.57 21.45
N LEU A 28 12.67 -7.27 21.47
CA LEU A 28 12.19 -6.60 22.68
C LEU A 28 10.66 -6.56 22.73
N GLU A 29 10.05 -7.03 23.82
CA GLU A 29 8.59 -7.03 24.00
C GLU A 29 8.01 -5.61 24.05
N ILE A 30 7.17 -5.29 23.05
CA ILE A 30 6.73 -3.93 22.80
C ILE A 30 5.18 -3.63 22.94
N HIS A 31 4.68 -3.26 24.16
CA HIS A 31 3.49 -2.40 24.58
C HIS A 31 3.26 -0.94 24.02
N ASP A 32 2.04 -0.59 23.58
CA ASP A 32 1.35 0.72 23.36
C ASP A 32 2.10 2.01 22.95
N ASP A 33 3.16 2.50 23.62
CA ASP A 33 3.89 3.73 23.19
C ASP A 33 4.93 3.47 22.07
N LYS A 34 4.82 2.30 21.43
CA LYS A 34 5.98 1.64 20.81
C LYS A 34 6.00 1.65 19.31
N GLU A 35 4.84 1.79 18.69
CA GLU A 35 4.80 2.21 17.29
C GLU A 35 5.47 3.58 17.14
N LYS A 36 5.17 4.54 18.03
CA LYS A 36 5.74 5.90 17.98
C LYS A 36 7.25 5.91 18.22
N ILE A 37 7.74 5.13 19.19
CA ILE A 37 9.19 4.98 19.45
C ILE A 37 9.87 4.30 18.26
N PHE A 38 9.25 3.25 17.71
CA PHE A 38 9.78 2.51 16.55
C PHE A 38 9.85 3.38 15.30
N LEU A 39 8.77 4.09 14.97
CA LEU A 39 8.72 5.05 13.86
C LEU A 39 9.81 6.12 14.01
N LYS A 40 9.98 6.67 15.22
CA LYS A 40 11.03 7.65 15.49
C LYS A 40 12.43 7.06 15.31
N ALA A 41 12.65 5.81 15.73
CA ALA A 41 13.92 5.14 15.53
C ALA A 41 14.20 4.90 14.03
N MET A 42 13.19 4.48 13.26
CA MET A 42 13.29 4.27 11.81
C MET A 42 13.53 5.58 11.06
N ASP A 43 12.82 6.65 11.40
CA ASP A 43 13.01 7.97 10.78
C ASP A 43 14.45 8.49 11.00
N HIS A 44 15.06 8.19 12.15
CA HIS A 44 16.46 8.50 12.44
C HIS A 44 17.49 7.58 11.75
N LEU A 45 17.07 6.41 11.25
CA LEU A 45 17.92 5.50 10.48
C LEU A 45 17.84 5.81 8.98
N ASN A 46 16.66 6.20 8.50
CA ASN A 46 16.40 6.50 7.09
C ASN A 46 16.81 7.92 6.66
N SER A 47 17.17 8.81 7.59
CA SER A 47 17.65 10.17 7.28
C SER A 47 19.05 10.21 6.61
N GLY A 48 19.55 9.08 6.08
CA GLY A 48 20.89 8.94 5.53
C GLY A 48 20.97 8.21 4.18
N THR A 49 19.85 7.88 3.53
CA THR A 49 19.89 7.24 2.21
C THR A 49 20.15 8.26 1.11
N LEU A 50 21.30 8.09 0.45
CA LEU A 50 21.72 8.80 -0.75
C LEU A 50 20.74 8.53 -1.89
N ASP A 51 20.25 9.60 -2.53
CA ASP A 51 19.57 9.56 -3.82
C ASP A 51 20.51 8.99 -4.89
N SER A 52 20.51 7.66 -5.09
CA SER A 52 21.10 7.06 -6.28
C SER A 52 20.07 7.08 -7.41
N ASN A 53 20.04 8.19 -8.14
CA ASN A 53 19.05 8.52 -9.19
C ASN A 53 19.17 7.73 -10.52
N ASP A 54 19.88 6.60 -10.58
CA ASP A 54 20.18 5.91 -11.86
C ASP A 54 19.49 4.54 -12.04
N SER A 55 18.70 4.07 -11.08
CA SER A 55 17.94 2.81 -11.24
C SER A 55 16.50 3.09 -11.73
N PRO A 56 16.03 2.44 -12.80
CA PRO A 56 14.62 2.54 -13.25
C PRO A 56 13.63 1.85 -12.30
N PHE A 57 14.14 1.22 -11.24
CA PHE A 57 13.40 0.45 -10.26
C PHE A 57 13.66 0.98 -8.84
N ASN A 58 12.59 1.14 -8.07
CA ASN A 58 12.63 1.54 -6.66
C ASN A 58 12.48 0.28 -5.79
N PRO A 59 13.59 -0.33 -5.31
CA PRO A 59 13.53 -1.50 -4.47
C PRO A 59 12.79 -1.22 -3.16
N LEU A 60 12.32 -2.30 -2.52
CA LEU A 60 11.90 -2.21 -1.14
C LEU A 60 13.08 -1.74 -0.26
N GLU A 61 12.80 -0.87 0.70
CA GLU A 61 13.80 -0.38 1.66
C GLU A 61 14.26 -1.46 2.64
N SER A 62 13.54 -2.59 2.72
CA SER A 62 13.81 -3.71 3.61
C SER A 62 13.34 -5.03 3.01
N SER A 63 13.60 -6.16 3.66
CA SER A 63 13.14 -7.46 3.18
C SER A 63 11.61 -7.60 3.26
N THR A 64 11.00 -8.44 2.43
CA THR A 64 9.56 -8.74 2.51
C THR A 64 9.15 -9.33 3.87
N MET A 65 10.06 -10.01 4.55
CA MET A 65 9.87 -10.49 5.93
C MET A 65 9.63 -9.35 6.91
N TYR A 66 10.33 -8.22 6.78
CA TYR A 66 10.12 -7.04 7.61
C TYR A 66 8.69 -6.49 7.46
N TYR A 67 8.23 -6.31 6.23
CA TYR A 67 6.89 -5.79 5.98
C TYR A 67 5.79 -6.74 6.47
N ASN A 68 5.97 -8.05 6.29
CA ASN A 68 5.07 -9.06 6.86
C ASN A 68 5.08 -9.01 8.39
N TRP A 69 6.26 -8.88 9.00
CA TRP A 69 6.39 -8.74 10.44
C TRP A 69 5.68 -7.48 10.95
N CYS A 70 5.83 -6.33 10.29
CA CYS A 70 5.12 -5.10 10.65
C CYS A 70 3.60 -5.30 10.65
N LEU A 71 3.06 -5.87 9.56
CA LEU A 71 1.64 -6.16 9.44
C LEU A 71 1.14 -7.11 10.54
N LYS A 72 1.88 -8.20 10.81
CA LYS A 72 1.54 -9.18 11.85
C LYS A 72 1.65 -8.62 13.27
N LYS A 73 2.68 -7.80 13.52
CA LYS A 73 3.03 -7.32 14.86
C LYS A 73 2.16 -6.15 15.30
N PHE A 74 1.92 -5.19 14.40
CA PHE A 74 1.20 -3.96 14.70
C PHE A 74 -0.25 -3.97 14.20
N GLY A 75 -0.60 -4.88 13.31
CA GLY A 75 -1.94 -4.99 12.74
C GLY A 75 -2.14 -4.08 11.53
N GLU A 76 -3.25 -4.29 10.83
CA GLU A 76 -3.56 -3.60 9.57
C GLU A 76 -3.85 -2.11 9.76
N ASN A 77 -4.40 -1.72 10.91
CA ASN A 77 -4.81 -0.34 11.19
C ASN A 77 -3.67 0.57 11.69
N ALA A 78 -2.51 0.01 12.01
CA ALA A 78 -1.37 0.75 12.53
C ALA A 78 -0.75 1.70 11.48
N LYS A 79 -0.26 2.86 11.92
CA LYS A 79 0.44 3.87 11.09
C LYS A 79 1.72 3.33 10.47
N ILE A 80 2.46 2.47 11.16
CA ILE A 80 3.66 1.81 10.62
C ILE A 80 3.28 0.90 9.46
N THR A 81 2.14 0.21 9.55
CA THR A 81 1.61 -0.61 8.46
C THR A 81 1.17 0.26 7.28
N GLU A 82 0.55 1.42 7.52
CA GLU A 82 0.29 2.39 6.45
C GLU A 82 1.58 2.87 5.77
N ARG A 83 2.61 3.23 6.54
CA ARG A 83 3.91 3.62 5.97
C ARG A 83 4.56 2.50 5.18
N CYS A 84 4.44 1.26 5.65
CA CYS A 84 4.89 0.09 4.92
C CYS A 84 4.19 -0.03 3.56
N PHE A 85 2.87 0.16 3.52
CA PHE A 85 2.12 0.17 2.27
C PHE A 85 2.61 1.25 1.31
N GLU A 86 2.91 2.47 1.77
CA GLU A 86 3.42 3.54 0.90
C GLU A 86 4.70 3.13 0.16
N VAL A 87 5.62 2.43 0.85
CA VAL A 87 6.87 1.93 0.25
C VAL A 87 6.56 0.80 -0.73
N ILE A 88 5.79 -0.20 -0.30
CA ILE A 88 5.40 -1.36 -1.13
C ILE A 88 4.67 -0.92 -2.40
N PHE A 89 3.76 0.04 -2.27
CA PHE A 89 2.96 0.57 -3.38
C PHE A 89 3.85 1.28 -4.40
N LYS A 90 4.78 2.15 -3.96
CA LYS A 90 5.74 2.81 -4.84
C LYS A 90 6.66 1.80 -5.54
N THR A 91 7.14 0.80 -4.82
CA THR A 91 7.92 -0.31 -5.41
C THR A 91 7.10 -1.03 -6.47
N ARG A 92 5.84 -1.39 -6.18
CA ARG A 92 4.96 -2.10 -7.11
C ARG A 92 4.70 -1.32 -8.40
N ILE A 93 4.55 0.00 -8.30
CA ILE A 93 4.42 0.90 -9.46
C ILE A 93 5.73 0.94 -10.25
N SER A 94 6.88 1.03 -9.58
CA SER A 94 8.19 1.01 -10.26
C SER A 94 8.44 -0.30 -11.02
N ILE A 95 7.99 -1.44 -10.47
CA ILE A 95 8.04 -2.75 -11.14
C ILE A 95 7.17 -2.74 -12.41
N ASP A 96 5.95 -2.20 -12.31
CA ASP A 96 5.07 -2.08 -13.47
C ASP A 96 5.70 -1.21 -14.57
N ASN A 97 6.28 -0.07 -14.20
CA ASN A 97 7.01 0.80 -15.13
C ASN A 97 8.23 0.09 -15.75
N TYR A 98 8.96 -0.70 -14.95
CA TYR A 98 10.08 -1.48 -15.42
C TYR A 98 9.65 -2.52 -16.46
N TYR A 99 8.53 -3.23 -16.24
CA TYR A 99 8.00 -4.19 -17.23
C TYR A 99 7.58 -3.52 -18.54
N LYS A 100 6.98 -2.31 -18.48
CA LYS A 100 6.63 -1.53 -19.68
C LYS A 100 7.83 -1.18 -20.53
N GLN A 101 8.94 -0.79 -19.88
CA GLN A 101 10.17 -0.43 -20.59
C GLN A 101 10.90 -1.66 -21.15
N ASN A 102 10.66 -2.85 -20.58
CA ASN A 102 11.40 -4.07 -20.91
C ASN A 102 10.49 -5.22 -21.40
N GLN A 103 9.41 -4.90 -22.13
CA GLN A 103 8.40 -5.87 -22.57
C GLN A 103 8.97 -7.13 -23.26
N ALA A 104 10.08 -7.00 -24.00
CA ALA A 104 10.74 -8.12 -24.68
C ALA A 104 11.28 -9.22 -23.73
N GLN A 105 11.45 -8.92 -22.43
CA GLN A 105 12.01 -9.85 -21.44
C GLN A 105 11.00 -10.20 -20.31
N ALA A 106 9.73 -9.83 -20.48
CA ALA A 106 8.71 -9.93 -19.44
C ALA A 106 8.58 -11.35 -18.82
N GLY A 107 8.78 -12.41 -19.60
CA GLY A 107 8.71 -13.80 -19.13
C GLY A 107 9.82 -14.19 -18.14
N LEU A 108 11.06 -13.76 -18.40
CA LEU A 108 12.21 -14.02 -17.53
C LEU A 108 12.20 -13.14 -16.26
N MET A 109 11.46 -12.03 -16.31
CA MET A 109 11.41 -11.03 -15.24
C MET A 109 10.30 -11.28 -14.22
N LYS A 110 9.39 -12.23 -14.44
CA LYS A 110 8.32 -12.56 -13.47
C LYS A 110 8.89 -13.09 -12.14
N ASP A 111 9.94 -13.90 -12.20
CA ASP A 111 10.57 -14.44 -11.00
C ASP A 111 11.41 -13.40 -10.25
N LYS A 112 11.94 -12.41 -10.97
CA LYS A 112 12.83 -11.38 -10.41
C LYS A 112 12.16 -10.56 -9.32
N PHE A 113 10.90 -10.19 -9.50
CA PHE A 113 10.16 -9.31 -8.59
C PHE A 113 9.00 -10.02 -7.87
N LYS A 114 9.04 -11.36 -7.85
CA LYS A 114 7.95 -12.18 -7.31
C LYS A 114 7.62 -11.79 -5.87
N ASN A 115 8.64 -11.69 -5.01
CA ASN A 115 8.46 -11.41 -3.59
C ASN A 115 7.84 -10.02 -3.35
N GLU A 116 8.27 -9.02 -4.11
CA GLU A 116 7.76 -7.65 -4.06
C GLU A 116 6.30 -7.57 -4.54
N CYS A 117 5.94 -8.35 -5.56
CA CYS A 117 4.56 -8.45 -6.01
C CYS A 117 3.68 -9.19 -5.00
N GLU A 118 4.19 -10.24 -4.36
CA GLU A 118 3.44 -11.00 -3.35
C GLU A 118 3.21 -10.18 -2.07
N ILE A 119 4.20 -9.42 -1.57
CA ILE A 119 3.99 -8.58 -0.38
C ILE A 119 2.94 -7.48 -0.62
N PHE A 120 2.86 -6.95 -1.84
CA PHE A 120 1.78 -6.03 -2.23
C PHE A 120 0.40 -6.71 -2.11
N LYS A 121 0.26 -7.93 -2.64
CA LYS A 121 -0.99 -8.71 -2.51
C LYS A 121 -1.33 -9.00 -1.06
N VAL A 122 -0.35 -9.30 -0.21
CA VAL A 122 -0.56 -9.52 1.23
C VAL A 122 -1.18 -8.29 1.88
N TYR A 123 -0.62 -7.11 1.64
CA TYR A 123 -1.16 -5.87 2.19
C TYR A 123 -2.56 -5.57 1.65
N CYS A 124 -2.82 -5.79 0.35
CA CYS A 124 -4.16 -5.59 -0.20
C CYS A 124 -5.19 -6.57 0.42
N ASN A 125 -4.79 -7.80 0.68
CA ASN A 125 -5.68 -8.76 1.35
C ASN A 125 -5.95 -8.43 2.83
N ALA A 126 -5.10 -7.63 3.48
CA ALA A 126 -5.35 -7.20 4.86
C ALA A 126 -6.47 -6.14 4.92
N ARG A 127 -6.28 -4.99 4.25
CA ARG A 127 -7.32 -3.95 4.13
C ARG A 127 -7.10 -3.04 2.93
N ASN A 128 -8.01 -2.10 2.71
CA ASN A 128 -7.79 -1.02 1.76
C ASN A 128 -6.83 0.03 2.32
N PHE A 129 -5.62 0.11 1.77
CA PHE A 129 -4.65 1.15 2.09
C PHE A 129 -4.59 2.27 1.04
N PHE A 130 -5.31 2.16 -0.07
CA PHE A 130 -5.32 3.18 -1.10
C PHE A 130 -5.96 4.48 -0.59
N LYS A 131 -5.40 5.61 -1.02
CA LYS A 131 -5.90 6.95 -0.71
C LYS A 131 -6.04 7.74 -2.02
N PRO A 132 -6.94 8.73 -2.10
CA PRO A 132 -7.07 9.55 -3.31
C PRO A 132 -5.74 10.22 -3.72
N SER A 133 -4.90 10.58 -2.74
CA SER A 133 -3.55 11.10 -2.99
C SER A 133 -2.62 10.16 -3.78
N HIS A 134 -2.90 8.85 -3.80
CA HIS A 134 -2.15 7.87 -4.61
C HIS A 134 -2.47 7.96 -6.10
N LEU A 135 -3.57 8.59 -6.51
CA LEU A 135 -4.02 8.62 -7.90
C LEU A 135 -2.91 9.07 -8.86
N LYS A 136 -2.16 10.12 -8.51
CA LYS A 136 -1.04 10.61 -9.34
C LYS A 136 0.01 9.54 -9.63
N THR A 137 0.28 8.67 -8.66
CA THR A 137 1.18 7.52 -8.85
C THR A 137 0.50 6.42 -9.66
N ILE A 138 -0.79 6.18 -9.43
CA ILE A 138 -1.59 5.15 -10.14
C ILE A 138 -1.79 5.50 -11.62
N TYR A 139 -1.76 6.77 -12.04
CA TYR A 139 -1.85 7.18 -13.45
C TYR A 139 -0.85 6.44 -14.32
N GLN A 140 0.32 6.15 -13.77
CA GLN A 140 1.39 5.48 -14.48
C GLN A 140 1.15 3.98 -14.60
N ALA A 141 0.19 3.39 -13.89
CA ALA A 141 -0.03 1.95 -13.83
C ALA A 141 -0.70 1.40 -15.11
N THR A 142 -0.30 0.19 -15.52
CA THR A 142 -0.93 -0.61 -16.58
C THR A 142 -1.26 -2.01 -16.10
N HIS A 143 -0.60 -2.51 -15.06
CA HIS A 143 -0.82 -3.87 -14.59
C HIS A 143 -2.18 -4.02 -13.90
N ASP A 144 -2.91 -5.06 -14.31
CA ASP A 144 -4.22 -5.43 -13.78
C ASP A 144 -4.22 -5.61 -12.26
N ASP A 145 -3.24 -6.30 -11.66
CA ASP A 145 -3.14 -6.43 -10.20
C ASP A 145 -3.21 -5.11 -9.43
N ILE A 146 -2.81 -3.97 -10.02
CA ILE A 146 -2.93 -2.65 -9.39
C ILE A 146 -4.32 -2.08 -9.69
N LEU A 147 -4.69 -2.03 -10.98
CA LEU A 147 -5.89 -1.35 -11.45
C LEU A 147 -7.17 -2.07 -11.04
N LYS A 148 -7.25 -3.40 -11.17
CA LYS A 148 -8.40 -4.21 -10.73
C LYS A 148 -8.58 -4.14 -9.21
N THR A 149 -7.48 -4.23 -8.46
CA THR A 149 -7.53 -4.12 -7.00
C THR A 149 -8.15 -2.80 -6.54
N LEU A 150 -7.77 -1.68 -7.18
CA LEU A 150 -8.38 -0.39 -6.87
C LEU A 150 -9.82 -0.28 -7.39
N PHE A 151 -10.01 -0.37 -8.71
CA PHE A 151 -11.27 -0.01 -9.37
C PHE A 151 -12.35 -1.08 -9.28
N GLU A 152 -11.98 -2.36 -9.47
CA GLU A 152 -12.94 -3.48 -9.54
C GLU A 152 -13.17 -4.15 -8.18
N TYR A 153 -12.33 -3.86 -7.17
CA TYR A 153 -12.48 -4.37 -5.81
C TYR A 153 -12.73 -3.25 -4.78
N TYR A 154 -11.74 -2.42 -4.43
CA TYR A 154 -11.91 -1.49 -3.30
C TYR A 154 -12.92 -0.38 -3.56
N LEU A 155 -12.81 0.33 -4.69
CA LEU A 155 -13.74 1.39 -5.04
C LEU A 155 -15.12 0.80 -5.32
N ALA A 156 -15.19 -0.37 -5.98
CA ALA A 156 -16.45 -1.07 -6.18
C ALA A 156 -17.16 -1.32 -4.83
N ILE A 157 -16.45 -1.86 -3.83
CA ILE A 157 -17.04 -2.07 -2.49
C ILE A 157 -17.38 -0.73 -1.82
N LEU A 158 -16.56 0.31 -1.98
CA LEU A 158 -16.77 1.62 -1.34
C LEU A 158 -18.05 2.28 -1.82
N PHE A 159 -18.35 2.15 -3.11
CA PHE A 159 -19.54 2.72 -3.72
C PHE A 159 -20.67 1.70 -3.89
N ASP A 160 -20.53 0.52 -3.26
CA ASP A 160 -21.49 -0.58 -3.29
C ASP A 160 -21.83 -1.03 -4.75
N ILE A 161 -20.89 -0.87 -5.67
CA ILE A 161 -20.96 -1.37 -7.06
C ILE A 161 -20.58 -2.87 -7.03
N PRO A 162 -21.22 -3.73 -7.85
CA PRO A 162 -20.85 -5.14 -7.94
C PRO A 162 -19.36 -5.34 -8.24
N THR A 163 -18.68 -6.12 -7.41
CA THR A 163 -17.26 -6.46 -7.62
C THR A 163 -17.12 -7.45 -8.77
N LEU A 164 -16.27 -7.13 -9.74
CA LEU A 164 -15.94 -8.02 -10.86
C LEU A 164 -14.64 -8.80 -10.63
N PHE A 165 -13.95 -8.49 -9.53
CA PHE A 165 -12.64 -9.02 -9.19
C PHE A 165 -12.63 -9.54 -7.75
N THR A 166 -11.91 -10.63 -7.52
CA THR A 166 -11.58 -11.14 -6.19
C THR A 166 -10.09 -11.03 -6.00
N LEU A 167 -9.65 -10.58 -4.82
CA LEU A 167 -8.22 -10.56 -4.52
C LEU A 167 -7.63 -11.97 -4.62
N PRO A 168 -6.44 -12.12 -5.24
CA PRO A 168 -5.79 -13.41 -5.30
C PRO A 168 -5.45 -13.87 -3.88
N PRO A 169 -5.61 -15.18 -3.58
CA PRO A 169 -5.15 -15.72 -2.32
C PRO A 169 -3.64 -15.49 -2.21
N THR A 170 -3.20 -15.09 -1.02
CA THR A 170 -1.79 -14.91 -0.75
C THR A 170 -1.16 -16.25 -0.44
N ASP A 171 -0.18 -16.67 -1.24
CA ASP A 171 0.68 -17.76 -0.83
C ASP A 171 1.43 -17.29 0.43
N ASN A 172 1.29 -18.03 1.54
CA ASN A 172 1.93 -17.65 2.78
C ASN A 172 3.45 -17.49 2.55
N LEU A 173 3.93 -16.26 2.61
CA LEU A 173 5.37 -15.95 2.60
C LEU A 173 6.12 -16.56 3.81
N ASP A 174 5.37 -17.07 4.80
CA ASP A 174 5.83 -17.97 5.85
C ASP A 174 5.14 -19.33 5.73
N ALA A 175 5.82 -20.37 5.25
CA ALA A 175 5.30 -21.74 5.17
C ALA A 175 4.87 -22.35 6.53
N ASN A 176 5.09 -21.63 7.65
CA ASN A 176 4.70 -22.03 9.00
C ASN A 176 3.47 -21.28 9.55
N ALA A 177 2.89 -20.33 8.81
CA ALA A 177 1.69 -19.62 9.24
C ALA A 177 0.45 -20.30 8.63
N LYS A 178 -0.31 -21.06 9.44
CA LYS A 178 -1.71 -21.36 9.10
C LYS A 178 -2.50 -20.05 9.23
N THR A 179 -2.55 -19.27 8.16
CA THR A 179 -3.40 -18.09 8.11
C THR A 179 -4.75 -18.50 7.53
N PRO A 180 -5.88 -18.27 8.24
CA PRO A 180 -7.20 -18.59 7.70
C PRO A 180 -7.45 -17.77 6.44
N ALA A 181 -8.11 -18.37 5.45
CA ALA A 181 -8.55 -17.68 4.25
C ALA A 181 -9.34 -16.42 4.64
N TYR A 182 -8.75 -15.24 4.44
CA TYR A 182 -9.42 -13.98 4.73
C TYR A 182 -10.42 -13.69 3.61
N THR A 183 -11.66 -14.11 3.80
CA THR A 183 -12.78 -13.45 3.13
C THR A 183 -12.94 -12.10 3.81
N ILE A 184 -12.48 -11.03 3.18
CA ILE A 184 -12.65 -9.69 3.74
C ILE A 184 -14.15 -9.39 3.76
N GLU A 185 -14.78 -9.43 4.93
CA GLU A 185 -16.13 -8.89 5.10
C GLU A 185 -16.11 -7.39 4.72
N LYS A 186 -17.15 -6.90 4.04
CA LYS A 186 -17.29 -5.47 3.67
C LYS A 186 -16.96 -4.50 4.83
N ASN A 187 -17.19 -4.95 6.07
CA ASN A 187 -16.94 -4.22 7.32
C ASN A 187 -15.46 -4.11 7.72
N LYS A 188 -14.53 -4.89 7.15
CA LYS A 188 -13.08 -4.81 7.46
C LYS A 188 -12.31 -3.87 6.52
N ILE A 189 -12.83 -3.63 5.32
CA ILE A 189 -12.17 -2.79 4.29
C ILE A 189 -11.95 -1.35 4.77
N TYR A 190 -12.81 -0.85 5.66
CA TYR A 190 -12.82 0.55 6.10
C TYR A 190 -12.40 0.76 7.56
N GLN A 191 -11.62 -0.16 8.13
CA GLN A 191 -11.09 0.05 9.48
C GLN A 191 -9.97 1.09 9.42
N TYR A 192 -10.23 2.23 10.06
CA TYR A 192 -9.28 3.32 10.32
C TYR A 192 -9.10 3.40 11.83
N GLU A 193 -7.87 3.37 12.33
CA GLU A 193 -7.62 3.63 13.75
C GLU A 193 -7.71 5.12 14.08
N ASN A 194 -8.76 5.45 14.82
CA ASN A 194 -8.64 5.96 16.18
C ASN A 194 -9.78 5.29 16.96
N GLU A 195 -9.52 4.13 17.56
CA GLU A 195 -10.43 3.39 18.45
C GLU A 195 -10.55 4.04 19.85
N SER A 196 -10.64 5.36 19.88
CA SER A 196 -10.90 6.14 21.08
C SER A 196 -11.99 7.12 20.73
N LEU A 197 -13.20 6.86 21.23
CA LEU A 197 -14.47 7.59 21.01
C LEU A 197 -15.26 7.10 19.79
N PHE A 198 -16.19 6.16 20.03
CA PHE A 198 -17.43 6.16 19.26
C PHE A 198 -18.02 7.58 19.35
N ASP A 199 -18.21 8.27 18.22
CA ASP A 199 -19.58 8.51 17.80
C ASP A 199 -19.87 8.45 16.28
N ASN A 200 -18.90 8.32 15.36
CA ASN A 200 -19.30 8.42 13.93
C ASN A 200 -18.42 7.73 12.87
N ARG A 201 -18.44 6.39 12.88
CA ARG A 201 -17.86 5.56 11.79
C ARG A 201 -18.51 5.85 10.43
N ALA A 202 -19.84 6.05 10.41
CA ALA A 202 -20.58 6.34 9.20
C ALA A 202 -20.13 7.65 8.56
N GLU A 203 -19.91 8.72 9.35
CA GLU A 203 -19.41 9.99 8.84
C GLU A 203 -17.99 9.87 8.27
N LYS A 204 -17.09 9.10 8.91
CA LYS A 204 -15.74 8.87 8.35
C LYS A 204 -15.80 8.19 6.98
N ILE A 205 -16.63 7.16 6.84
CA ILE A 205 -16.83 6.49 5.55
C ILE A 205 -17.45 7.47 4.54
N ALA A 206 -18.43 8.26 4.95
CA ALA A 206 -19.07 9.25 4.07
C ALA A 206 -18.07 10.32 3.60
N ALA A 207 -17.25 10.87 4.51
CA ALA A 207 -16.19 11.82 4.17
C ALA A 207 -15.18 11.22 3.19
N TYR A 208 -14.78 9.97 3.42
CA TYR A 208 -13.87 9.25 2.54
C TYR A 208 -14.49 8.96 1.16
N LYS A 209 -15.78 8.62 1.09
CA LYS A 209 -16.53 8.52 -0.19
C LYS A 209 -16.51 9.86 -0.92
N VAL A 210 -16.78 10.97 -0.22
CA VAL A 210 -16.77 12.33 -0.81
C VAL A 210 -15.39 12.68 -1.37
N GLU A 211 -14.31 12.39 -0.63
CA GLU A 211 -12.95 12.64 -1.10
C GLU A 211 -12.66 11.90 -2.41
N TRP A 212 -12.98 10.60 -2.46
CA TRP A 212 -12.83 9.80 -3.69
C TRP A 212 -13.71 10.30 -4.84
N THR A 213 -14.98 10.64 -4.57
CA THR A 213 -15.90 11.16 -5.59
C THR A 213 -15.35 12.45 -6.20
N ASN A 214 -14.85 13.37 -5.38
CA ASN A 214 -14.29 14.65 -5.86
C ASN A 214 -13.07 14.41 -6.75
N GLU A 215 -12.08 13.65 -6.25
CA GLU A 215 -10.83 13.40 -6.97
C GLU A 215 -11.04 12.62 -8.28
N LEU A 216 -11.88 11.58 -8.25
CA LEU A 216 -12.21 10.81 -9.45
C LEU A 216 -13.04 11.61 -10.45
N GLY A 217 -13.97 12.46 -9.98
CA GLY A 217 -14.81 13.29 -10.84
C GLY A 217 -14.02 14.40 -11.52
N GLU A 218 -13.17 15.10 -10.78
CA GLU A 218 -12.24 16.06 -11.37
C GLU A 218 -11.34 15.41 -12.42
N LEU A 219 -10.81 14.24 -12.11
CA LEU A 219 -9.93 13.50 -13.01
C LEU A 219 -10.67 13.04 -14.27
N TYR A 220 -11.88 12.51 -14.12
CA TYR A 220 -12.71 12.11 -15.24
C TYR A 220 -13.00 13.29 -16.18
N ASN A 221 -13.43 14.43 -15.62
CA ASN A 221 -13.72 15.63 -16.41
C ASN A 221 -12.48 16.14 -17.15
N LYS A 222 -11.30 16.16 -16.48
CA LYS A 222 -10.02 16.53 -17.12
C LYS A 222 -9.71 15.61 -18.31
N ILE A 223 -9.90 14.30 -18.17
CA ILE A 223 -9.53 13.32 -19.20
C ILE A 223 -10.55 13.31 -20.36
N PHE A 224 -11.83 13.21 -20.06
CA PHE A 224 -12.86 12.89 -21.06
C PHE A 224 -13.64 14.10 -21.57
N ASP A 225 -13.81 15.15 -20.76
CA ASP A 225 -14.52 16.36 -21.19
C ASP A 225 -13.55 17.40 -21.75
N GLN A 226 -12.39 17.56 -21.10
CA GLN A 226 -11.35 18.53 -21.51
C GLN A 226 -10.30 17.92 -22.44
N GLY A 227 -10.25 16.60 -22.58
CA GLY A 227 -9.30 15.91 -23.46
C GLY A 227 -7.85 15.95 -22.98
N ILE A 228 -7.59 16.18 -21.68
CA ILE A 228 -6.24 16.20 -21.13
C ILE A 228 -5.71 14.77 -21.05
N LEU A 229 -4.56 14.52 -21.67
CA LEU A 229 -3.92 13.21 -21.69
C LEU A 229 -3.26 12.89 -20.33
N ILE A 230 -4.03 12.34 -19.40
CA ILE A 230 -3.57 11.88 -18.09
C ILE A 230 -3.60 10.35 -18.03
N GLY A 231 -2.52 9.78 -17.51
CA GLY A 231 -2.35 8.35 -17.28
C GLY A 231 -2.14 7.49 -18.53
N THR A 232 -2.11 6.18 -18.33
CA THR A 232 -2.01 5.16 -19.38
C THR A 232 -3.37 4.93 -20.04
N ASN A 233 -3.41 4.20 -21.17
CA ASN A 233 -4.68 3.81 -21.79
C ASN A 233 -5.47 2.92 -20.85
N GLU A 234 -4.80 1.94 -20.24
CA GLU A 234 -5.34 0.99 -19.29
C GLU A 234 -5.98 1.73 -18.10
N PHE A 235 -5.25 2.66 -17.48
CA PHE A 235 -5.78 3.47 -16.39
C PHE A 235 -7.06 4.22 -16.80
N ARG A 236 -7.07 4.87 -17.97
CA ARG A 236 -8.25 5.58 -18.49
C ARG A 236 -9.44 4.66 -18.71
N GLU A 237 -9.22 3.45 -19.22
CA GLU A 237 -10.28 2.47 -19.42
C GLU A 237 -10.89 1.99 -18.10
N TYR A 238 -10.07 1.74 -17.07
CA TYR A 238 -10.56 1.39 -15.74
C TYR A 238 -11.34 2.56 -15.09
N LEU A 239 -10.79 3.78 -15.15
CA LEU A 239 -11.47 4.98 -14.65
C LEU A 239 -12.82 5.17 -15.33
N LYS A 240 -12.86 5.08 -16.66
CA LYS A 240 -14.09 5.26 -17.44
C LYS A 240 -15.15 4.25 -17.05
N ARG A 241 -14.81 2.95 -17.08
CA ARG A 241 -15.72 1.86 -16.71
C ARG A 241 -16.27 2.06 -15.29
N PHE A 242 -15.39 2.35 -14.32
CA PHE A 242 -15.79 2.60 -12.95
C PHE A 242 -16.75 3.80 -12.84
N TRP A 243 -16.41 4.93 -13.45
CA TRP A 243 -17.17 6.17 -13.34
C TRP A 243 -18.55 6.08 -13.99
N GLU A 244 -18.66 5.39 -15.12
CA GLU A 244 -19.94 5.11 -15.77
C GLU A 244 -20.86 4.25 -14.89
N GLU A 245 -20.34 3.21 -14.24
CA GLU A 245 -21.11 2.39 -13.30
C GLU A 245 -21.50 3.16 -12.03
N TYR A 246 -20.60 3.98 -11.50
CA TYR A 246 -20.89 4.88 -10.38
C TYR A 246 -22.05 5.83 -10.70
N ASN A 247 -22.03 6.47 -11.88
CA ASN A 247 -23.10 7.38 -12.31
C ASN A 247 -24.43 6.67 -12.57
N LYS A 248 -24.41 5.48 -13.20
CA LYS A 248 -25.63 4.67 -13.38
C LYS A 248 -26.29 4.34 -12.04
N LYS A 249 -25.49 4.15 -11.00
CA LYS A 249 -25.98 3.84 -9.65
C LYS A 249 -26.48 5.09 -8.92
N SER A 250 -25.73 6.20 -8.98
CA SER A 250 -26.14 7.44 -8.32
C SER A 250 -27.46 8.00 -8.87
N LEU A 251 -27.75 7.77 -10.15
CA LEU A 251 -29.03 8.16 -10.78
C LEU A 251 -30.23 7.30 -10.38
N LYS A 252 -30.01 6.13 -9.74
CA LYS A 252 -31.07 5.21 -9.31
C LYS A 252 -31.50 5.38 -7.85
N ASN A 253 -30.75 6.16 -7.07
CA ASN A 253 -30.99 6.43 -5.66
C ASN A 253 -31.40 7.90 -5.47
#